data_AF-A0A127T4H1-F1
#
_entry.id   AF-A0A127T4H1-F1
#
_cell.length_a   1.000
_cell.length_b   1.000
_cell.length_c   1.000
_cell.angle_alpha   90.00
_cell.angle_beta   90.00
_cell.angle_gamma   90.00
#
_symmetry.space_group_name_H-M   'P 1'
#
loop_
_entity.id
_entity.type
_entity.pdbx_description
1 polymer ?
#
loop_
_entity_poly.entity_id
_entity_poly.type
_entity_poly.pdbx_seq_one_letter_code
_entity_poly.pdbx_strand_id
1 'polypeptide(L)'
;DPETARAVVDWSILAEMLRKWPGAKRSMHPDGSFCALGKQAFFLTNDHSLKYGYGVHSPLGKLIALEGKVVLIGSPLNNVTLLHHAEDRANIPGKRIVTYKVPMLVANGQAEWVEVEEYDTSKSIVDWYTGDYFLELMNQYLADFKIVSRKVGNARSYLLDAAHLNSYARAWMEKHLSRRPD
;
A
#
# COMPACT_ATOMS: atom_id res chain seq x y z
N ASP A 1 -2.30 -16.81 -10.78
CA ASP A 1 -1.61 -17.77 -9.91
C ASP A 1 -0.54 -17.04 -9.08
N PRO A 2 -0.67 -16.95 -7.75
CA PRO A 2 0.32 -16.29 -6.89
C PRO A 2 1.74 -16.88 -6.99
N GLU A 3 1.85 -18.18 -7.24
CA GLU A 3 3.13 -18.92 -7.28
C GLU A 3 3.93 -18.56 -8.53
N THR A 4 3.26 -18.41 -9.67
CA THR A 4 3.92 -18.23 -10.97
C THR A 4 3.86 -16.79 -11.52
N ALA A 5 2.82 -16.02 -11.19
CA ALA A 5 2.70 -14.64 -11.66
C ALA A 5 3.86 -13.77 -11.15
N ARG A 6 4.51 -13.02 -12.03
CA ARG A 6 5.63 -12.14 -11.64
C ARG A 6 5.14 -10.95 -10.82
N ALA A 7 6.02 -10.39 -10.00
CA ALA A 7 5.81 -9.05 -9.46
C ALA A 7 5.87 -8.00 -10.57
N VAL A 8 5.17 -6.88 -10.38
CA VAL A 8 5.22 -5.72 -11.29
C VAL A 8 6.63 -5.13 -11.25
N VAL A 9 7.24 -4.96 -12.43
CA VAL A 9 8.65 -4.55 -12.55
C VAL A 9 8.89 -3.17 -11.95
N ASP A 10 7.92 -2.28 -12.05
CA ASP A 10 7.99 -0.90 -11.55
C ASP A 10 8.09 -0.82 -10.02
N TRP A 11 7.74 -1.89 -9.30
CA TRP A 11 7.74 -1.93 -7.82
C TRP A 11 9.02 -2.51 -7.23
N SER A 12 10.12 -2.48 -7.98
CA SER A 12 11.45 -3.00 -7.63
C SER A 12 11.65 -4.50 -7.84
N ILE A 13 12.88 -4.83 -8.27
CA ILE A 13 13.39 -6.21 -8.33
C ILE A 13 13.33 -6.92 -6.97
N LEU A 14 13.39 -6.17 -5.86
CA LEU A 14 13.32 -6.73 -4.52
C LEU A 14 11.97 -7.44 -4.26
N ALA A 15 10.87 -6.96 -4.86
CA ALA A 15 9.58 -7.60 -4.73
C ALA A 15 9.59 -9.01 -5.35
N GLU A 16 10.16 -9.16 -6.54
CA GLU A 16 10.28 -10.45 -7.22
C GLU A 16 11.27 -11.39 -6.51
N MET A 17 12.39 -10.85 -6.01
CA MET A 17 13.35 -11.62 -5.22
C MET A 17 12.74 -12.16 -3.91
N LEU A 18 12.01 -11.31 -3.18
CA LEU A 18 11.36 -11.70 -1.93
C LEU A 18 10.27 -12.73 -2.18
N ARG A 19 9.44 -12.53 -3.22
CA ARG A 19 8.36 -13.46 -3.59
C ARG A 19 8.88 -14.88 -3.86
N LYS A 20 10.05 -14.99 -4.49
CA LYS A 20 10.70 -16.26 -4.82
C LYS A 20 11.54 -16.84 -3.68
N TRP A 21 11.68 -16.11 -2.57
CA TRP A 21 12.50 -16.57 -1.47
C TRP A 21 11.88 -17.82 -0.82
N PRO A 22 12.67 -18.86 -0.49
CA PRO A 22 12.15 -20.06 0.16
C PRO A 22 11.36 -19.73 1.43
N GLY A 23 10.09 -20.15 1.48
CA GLY A 23 9.20 -19.91 2.61
C GLY A 23 8.45 -18.57 2.57
N ALA A 24 8.63 -17.76 1.53
CA ALA A 24 7.80 -16.58 1.31
C ALA A 24 6.33 -17.00 1.06
N LYS A 25 5.41 -16.13 1.47
CA LYS A 25 3.97 -16.23 1.21
C LYS A 25 3.53 -15.03 0.40
N ARG A 26 2.55 -15.20 -0.48
CA ARG A 26 1.95 -14.14 -1.28
C ARG A 26 0.45 -14.11 -1.08
N SER A 27 -0.11 -12.92 -0.96
CA SER A 27 -1.56 -12.74 -0.86
C SER A 27 -2.27 -12.96 -2.19
N MET A 28 -3.54 -13.38 -2.14
CA MET A 28 -4.32 -13.72 -3.33
C MET A 28 -4.84 -12.52 -4.15
N HIS A 29 -4.75 -11.29 -3.64
CA HIS A 29 -5.24 -10.12 -4.38
C HIS A 29 -4.49 -9.99 -5.72
N PRO A 30 -5.21 -9.89 -6.86
CA PRO A 30 -4.60 -10.01 -8.19
C PRO A 30 -3.78 -8.77 -8.58
N ASP A 31 -4.19 -7.58 -8.13
CA ASP A 31 -3.55 -6.30 -8.47
C ASP A 31 -2.62 -5.81 -7.34
N GLY A 32 -3.19 -5.41 -6.20
CA GLY A 32 -2.46 -5.06 -4.97
C GLY A 32 -1.81 -6.21 -4.18
N SER A 33 -1.25 -7.25 -4.82
CA SER A 33 -0.69 -8.40 -4.09
C SER A 33 0.53 -8.03 -3.21
N PHE A 34 0.63 -8.58 -1.99
CA PHE A 34 1.79 -8.46 -1.11
C PHE A 34 2.51 -9.79 -0.92
N CYS A 35 3.83 -9.73 -0.71
CA CYS A 35 4.65 -10.87 -0.33
C CYS A 35 5.24 -10.65 1.07
N ALA A 36 5.31 -11.71 1.87
CA ALA A 36 5.87 -11.67 3.21
C ALA A 36 6.74 -12.90 3.47
N LEU A 37 7.75 -12.76 4.33
CA LEU A 37 8.66 -13.82 4.73
C LEU A 37 8.85 -13.81 6.25
N GLY A 38 8.93 -15.00 6.84
CA GLY A 38 9.15 -15.18 8.28
C GLY A 38 7.90 -15.53 9.07
N LYS A 39 7.98 -15.41 10.40
CA LYS A 39 6.98 -15.96 11.34
C LYS A 39 5.56 -15.45 11.10
N GLN A 40 5.41 -14.20 10.67
CA GLN A 40 4.11 -13.57 10.42
C GLN A 40 3.66 -13.61 8.95
N ALA A 41 4.41 -14.29 8.07
CA ALA A 41 4.15 -14.27 6.64
C ALA A 41 2.74 -14.73 6.28
N PHE A 42 2.31 -15.87 6.84
CA PHE A 42 0.96 -16.39 6.62
C PHE A 42 -0.11 -15.39 7.10
N PHE A 43 0.01 -14.90 8.33
CA PHE A 43 -0.95 -13.95 8.90
C PHE A 43 -1.11 -12.70 8.03
N LEU A 44 0.02 -12.08 7.64
CA LEU A 44 0.05 -10.87 6.83
C LEU A 44 -0.63 -11.07 5.46
N THR A 45 -0.43 -12.23 4.81
CA THR A 45 -0.89 -12.45 3.43
C THR A 45 -2.22 -13.17 3.28
N ASN A 46 -2.70 -13.87 4.32
CA ASN A 46 -3.96 -14.59 4.28
C ASN A 46 -5.16 -13.62 4.19
N ASP A 47 -6.31 -14.08 3.69
CA ASP A 47 -7.59 -13.33 3.69
C ASP A 47 -7.50 -11.90 3.14
N HIS A 48 -6.64 -11.68 2.13
CA HIS A 48 -6.55 -10.39 1.46
C HIS A 48 -7.83 -10.15 0.65
N SER A 49 -8.68 -9.26 1.16
CA SER A 49 -9.97 -8.88 0.54
C SER A 49 -9.80 -8.48 -0.92
N LEU A 50 -10.66 -8.99 -1.80
CA LEU A 50 -10.76 -8.56 -3.20
C LEU A 50 -11.37 -7.18 -3.36
N LYS A 51 -12.23 -6.77 -2.43
CA LYS A 51 -12.88 -5.46 -2.44
C LYS A 51 -12.19 -4.57 -1.42
N TYR A 52 -11.77 -3.37 -1.84
CA TYR A 52 -10.99 -2.46 -1.01
C TYR A 52 -9.80 -3.15 -0.34
N GLY A 53 -8.94 -3.73 -1.18
CA GLY A 53 -7.78 -4.54 -0.81
C GLY A 53 -6.75 -3.82 0.04
N TYR A 54 -6.80 -2.49 0.14
CA TYR A 54 -5.93 -1.72 1.05
C TYR A 54 -6.57 -1.37 2.40
N GLY A 55 -7.79 -1.82 2.71
CA GLY A 55 -8.51 -1.50 3.93
C GLY A 55 -8.07 -2.24 5.20
N VAL A 56 -8.93 -2.31 6.23
CA VAL A 56 -8.60 -2.83 7.58
C VAL A 56 -8.12 -4.28 7.60
N HIS A 57 -8.61 -5.12 6.68
CA HIS A 57 -8.24 -6.54 6.59
C HIS A 57 -7.07 -6.80 5.62
N SER A 58 -6.52 -5.75 5.01
CA SER A 58 -5.38 -5.84 4.10
C SER A 58 -4.08 -6.24 4.81
N PRO A 59 -3.06 -6.68 4.05
CA PRO A 59 -1.71 -6.81 4.57
C PRO A 59 -1.17 -5.53 5.24
N LEU A 60 -1.57 -4.34 4.79
CA LEU A 60 -1.18 -3.06 5.40
C LEU A 60 -1.88 -2.83 6.75
N GLY A 61 -3.18 -3.12 6.84
CA GLY A 61 -3.93 -3.05 8.10
C GLY A 61 -3.35 -4.02 9.14
N LYS A 62 -2.98 -5.23 8.70
CA LYS A 62 -2.30 -6.22 9.54
C LYS A 62 -0.89 -5.80 9.94
N LEU A 63 -0.14 -5.14 9.06
CA LEU A 63 1.16 -4.56 9.38
C LEU A 63 1.04 -3.50 10.49
N ILE A 64 0.03 -2.64 10.42
CA ILE A 64 -0.25 -1.62 11.45
C ILE A 64 -0.62 -2.30 12.77
N ALA A 65 -1.50 -3.30 12.75
CA ALA A 65 -1.92 -4.03 13.95
C ALA A 65 -0.76 -4.78 14.64
N LEU A 66 0.30 -5.11 13.89
CA LEU A 66 1.52 -5.73 14.41
C LEU A 66 2.60 -4.72 14.83
N GLU A 67 2.28 -3.42 14.90
CA GLU A 67 3.25 -2.35 15.19
C GLU A 67 4.46 -2.40 14.23
N GLY A 68 4.16 -2.69 12.96
CA GLY A 68 5.14 -2.81 11.91
C GLY A 68 5.85 -1.50 11.58
N LYS A 69 6.91 -1.60 10.78
CA LYS A 69 7.68 -0.45 10.29
C LYS A 69 7.73 -0.44 8.78
N VAL A 70 7.76 0.76 8.21
CA VAL A 70 8.01 1.00 6.79
C VAL A 70 9.44 1.45 6.61
N VAL A 71 10.16 0.79 5.71
CA VAL A 71 11.53 1.17 5.34
C VAL A 71 11.54 1.65 3.90
N LEU A 72 12.07 2.85 3.68
CA LEU A 72 12.39 3.36 2.36
C LEU A 72 13.88 3.26 2.16
N ILE A 73 14.34 2.51 1.16
CA ILE A 73 15.76 2.38 0.81
C ILE A 73 15.97 2.99 -0.56
N GLY A 74 16.30 4.29 -0.61
CA GLY A 74 16.42 5.04 -1.87
C GLY A 74 15.09 5.24 -2.62
N SER A 75 13.98 4.79 -2.05
CA SER A 75 12.65 4.97 -2.64
C SER A 75 12.19 6.42 -2.52
N PRO A 76 11.54 6.98 -3.56
CA PRO A 76 10.83 8.24 -3.46
C PRO A 76 9.82 8.26 -2.30
N LEU A 77 9.60 9.44 -1.70
CA LEU A 77 8.68 9.60 -0.58
C LEU A 77 7.21 9.43 -0.97
N ASN A 78 6.87 9.65 -2.24
CA ASN A 78 5.52 9.40 -2.76
C ASN A 78 5.23 7.92 -3.07
N ASN A 79 6.21 7.02 -2.92
CA ASN A 79 6.01 5.58 -3.15
C ASN A 79 5.64 4.81 -1.87
N VAL A 80 5.15 5.49 -0.83
CA VAL A 80 4.80 4.87 0.44
C VAL A 80 3.41 4.22 0.33
N THR A 81 3.34 2.96 -0.09
CA THR A 81 2.08 2.21 -0.28
C THR A 81 1.18 2.20 0.97
N LEU A 82 1.75 2.33 2.18
CA LEU A 82 0.99 2.45 3.43
C LEU A 82 0.00 3.62 3.43
N LEU A 83 0.25 4.67 2.64
CA LEU A 83 -0.63 5.82 2.53
C LEU A 83 -1.97 5.47 1.87
N HIS A 84 -2.04 4.46 0.99
CA HIS A 84 -3.31 3.97 0.46
C HIS A 84 -4.23 3.37 1.54
N HIS A 85 -3.65 2.79 2.61
CA HIS A 85 -4.45 2.42 3.78
C HIS A 85 -5.02 3.66 4.48
N ALA A 86 -4.28 4.77 4.54
CA ALA A 86 -4.81 6.01 5.12
C ALA A 86 -5.95 6.58 4.26
N GLU A 87 -5.84 6.53 2.94
CA GLU A 87 -6.88 6.94 2.00
C GLU A 87 -8.17 6.13 2.15
N ASP A 88 -8.07 4.81 2.24
CA ASP A 88 -9.20 3.92 2.50
C ASP A 88 -9.94 4.33 3.78
N ARG A 89 -9.18 4.62 4.84
CA ARG A 89 -9.69 4.90 6.18
C ARG A 89 -10.11 6.36 6.38
N ALA A 90 -9.67 7.28 5.54
CA ALA A 90 -9.98 8.70 5.65
C ALA A 90 -11.47 8.95 5.38
N ASN A 91 -12.09 9.72 6.28
CA ASN A 91 -13.47 10.17 6.11
C ASN A 91 -13.52 11.44 5.26
N ILE A 92 -13.26 11.28 3.95
CA ILE A 92 -13.30 12.36 2.96
C ILE A 92 -14.40 12.08 1.92
N PRO A 93 -15.15 13.10 1.47
CA PRO A 93 -16.18 12.93 0.46
C PRO A 93 -15.57 12.73 -0.93
N GLY A 94 -16.30 12.07 -1.83
CA GLY A 94 -15.95 12.02 -3.25
C GLY A 94 -14.76 11.11 -3.61
N LYS A 95 -14.44 10.12 -2.75
CA LYS A 95 -13.41 9.11 -3.07
C LYS A 95 -13.74 8.41 -4.37
N ARG A 96 -12.79 8.42 -5.31
CA ARG A 96 -12.89 7.78 -6.61
C ARG A 96 -12.85 6.27 -6.45
N ILE A 97 -13.77 5.59 -7.10
CA ILE A 97 -13.87 4.13 -7.12
C ILE A 97 -13.66 3.69 -8.57
N VAL A 98 -12.87 2.64 -8.75
CA VAL A 98 -12.67 1.95 -10.02
C VAL A 98 -13.23 0.54 -9.93
N THR A 99 -13.76 0.05 -11.05
CA THR A 99 -14.22 -1.32 -11.20
C THR A 99 -13.59 -1.91 -12.45
N TYR A 100 -12.97 -3.08 -12.30
CA TYR A 100 -12.27 -3.75 -13.38
C TYR A 100 -12.35 -5.27 -13.21
N LYS A 101 -12.04 -6.01 -14.29
CA LYS A 101 -12.06 -7.47 -14.28
C LYS A 101 -10.65 -8.03 -14.41
N VAL A 102 -10.37 -9.06 -13.64
CA VAL A 102 -9.07 -9.73 -13.58
C VAL A 102 -9.26 -11.25 -13.67
N PRO A 103 -8.41 -11.95 -14.43
CA PRO A 103 -8.45 -13.39 -14.47
C PRO A 103 -7.85 -13.95 -13.19
N MET A 104 -8.65 -14.66 -12.40
CA MET A 104 -8.22 -15.30 -11.16
C MET A 104 -8.37 -16.81 -11.25
N LEU A 105 -7.40 -17.54 -10.67
CA LEU A 105 -7.59 -18.96 -10.42
C LEU A 105 -8.56 -19.12 -9.25
N VAL A 106 -9.69 -19.77 -9.49
CA VAL A 106 -10.67 -20.09 -8.43
C VAL A 106 -10.46 -21.52 -7.92
N ALA A 107 -11.21 -21.92 -6.88
CA ALA A 107 -10.97 -23.16 -6.15
C ALA A 107 -11.03 -24.45 -7.02
N ASN A 108 -11.71 -24.41 -8.17
CA ASN A 108 -11.79 -25.51 -9.13
C ASN A 108 -10.55 -25.62 -10.04
N GLY A 109 -9.56 -24.75 -9.89
CA GLY A 109 -8.33 -24.70 -10.71
C GLY A 109 -8.50 -24.03 -12.07
N GLN A 110 -9.68 -23.48 -12.38
CA GLN A 110 -9.96 -22.76 -13.62
C GLN A 110 -9.73 -21.26 -13.44
N ALA A 111 -9.40 -20.59 -14.54
CA ALA A 111 -9.31 -19.13 -14.59
C ALA A 111 -10.71 -18.55 -14.87
N GLU A 112 -11.19 -17.71 -13.97
CA GLU A 112 -12.46 -16.99 -14.11
C GLU A 112 -12.22 -15.48 -14.05
N TRP A 113 -13.01 -14.72 -14.82
CA TRP A 113 -12.99 -13.26 -14.76
C TRP A 113 -13.74 -12.79 -13.53
N VAL A 114 -13.00 -12.32 -12.54
CA VAL A 114 -13.54 -11.78 -11.30
C VAL A 114 -13.57 -10.27 -11.39
N GLU A 115 -14.70 -9.67 -11.00
CA GLU A 115 -14.83 -8.23 -10.88
C GLU A 115 -14.27 -7.75 -9.54
N VAL A 116 -13.46 -6.69 -9.59
CA VAL A 116 -12.82 -6.06 -8.45
C VAL A 116 -13.28 -4.61 -8.39
N GLU A 117 -13.70 -4.18 -7.20
CA GLU A 117 -14.04 -2.79 -6.88
C GLU A 117 -13.04 -2.27 -5.84
N GLU A 118 -12.40 -1.15 -6.15
CA GLU A 118 -11.30 -0.59 -5.38
C GLU A 118 -11.33 0.95 -5.42
N TYR A 119 -10.75 1.61 -4.42
CA TYR A 119 -10.45 3.03 -4.53
C TYR A 119 -9.38 3.27 -5.60
N ASP A 120 -9.44 4.38 -6.34
CA ASP A 120 -8.43 4.64 -7.37
C ASP A 120 -7.06 4.92 -6.72
N THR A 121 -6.19 3.91 -6.69
CA THR A 121 -4.80 4.02 -6.20
C THR A 121 -3.80 4.38 -7.30
N SER A 122 -4.25 4.49 -8.55
CA SER A 122 -3.39 4.85 -9.71
C SER A 122 -3.29 6.36 -9.91
N LYS A 123 -4.28 7.08 -9.40
CA LYS A 123 -4.38 8.53 -9.37
C LYS A 123 -4.62 8.97 -7.92
N SER A 124 -4.81 10.26 -7.70
CA SER A 124 -5.30 10.77 -6.42
C SER A 124 -6.68 10.18 -6.09
N ILE A 125 -6.96 9.81 -4.83
CA ILE A 125 -8.28 9.29 -4.45
C ILE A 125 -9.40 10.33 -4.58
N VAL A 126 -9.07 11.62 -4.62
CA VAL A 126 -9.99 12.73 -4.93
C VAL A 126 -9.36 13.67 -5.96
N ASP A 127 -10.11 14.66 -6.44
CA ASP A 127 -9.55 15.76 -7.21
C ASP A 127 -8.48 16.49 -6.38
N TRP A 128 -7.25 16.52 -6.90
CA TRP A 128 -6.12 17.22 -6.29
C TRP A 128 -5.32 17.90 -7.41
N TYR A 129 -5.24 19.22 -7.36
CA TYR A 129 -4.72 20.03 -8.46
C TYR A 129 -3.32 20.59 -8.21
N THR A 130 -2.77 20.38 -7.01
CA THR A 130 -1.45 20.89 -6.61
C THR A 130 -0.47 19.74 -6.43
N GLY A 131 0.09 19.23 -7.53
CA GLY A 131 1.17 18.25 -7.46
C GLY A 131 0.75 16.91 -6.85
N ASP A 132 1.62 16.35 -5.99
CA ASP A 132 1.49 15.02 -5.40
C ASP A 132 1.32 15.14 -3.87
N TYR A 133 0.10 14.93 -3.39
CA TYR A 133 -0.20 15.09 -1.96
C TYR A 133 0.46 14.00 -1.09
N PHE A 134 0.84 12.83 -1.63
CA PHE A 134 1.66 11.89 -0.86
C PHE A 134 3.03 12.49 -0.59
N LEU A 135 3.64 13.13 -1.59
CA LEU A 135 4.92 13.81 -1.40
C LEU A 135 4.81 14.97 -0.39
N GLU A 136 3.77 15.78 -0.50
CA GLU A 136 3.52 16.90 0.44
C GLU A 136 3.31 16.40 1.87
N LEU A 137 2.41 15.44 2.06
CA LEU A 137 2.14 14.77 3.33
C LEU A 137 3.42 14.21 3.94
N MET A 138 4.21 13.47 3.15
CA MET A 138 5.44 12.86 3.63
C MET A 138 6.51 13.89 4.01
N ASN A 139 6.68 14.95 3.21
CA ASN A 139 7.61 16.02 3.57
C ASN A 139 7.20 16.70 4.88
N GLN A 140 5.91 16.96 5.06
CA GLN A 140 5.40 17.55 6.30
C GLN A 140 5.58 16.61 7.49
N TYR A 141 5.24 15.33 7.35
CA TYR A 141 5.43 14.31 8.38
C TYR A 141 6.89 14.22 8.83
N LEU A 142 7.83 14.17 7.89
CA LEU A 142 9.25 14.12 8.22
C LEU A 142 9.72 15.39 8.96
N ALA A 143 9.20 16.56 8.60
CA ALA A 143 9.53 17.84 9.23
C ALA A 143 8.96 17.94 10.66
N ASP A 144 7.67 17.66 10.82
CA ASP A 144 6.94 17.76 12.10
C ASP A 144 7.57 16.88 13.18
N PHE A 145 8.01 15.67 12.80
CA PHE A 145 8.61 14.70 13.72
C PHE A 145 10.14 14.68 13.67
N LYS A 146 10.77 15.62 12.96
CA LYS A 146 12.24 15.73 12.81
C LYS A 146 12.88 14.40 12.40
N ILE A 147 12.22 13.64 11.53
CA ILE A 147 12.70 12.34 11.08
C ILE A 147 13.85 12.57 10.10
N VAL A 148 15.03 12.09 10.49
CA VAL A 148 16.25 12.27 9.73
C VAL A 148 16.59 11.01 8.95
N SER A 149 16.92 11.19 7.66
CA SER A 149 17.40 10.08 6.85
C SER A 149 18.74 9.52 7.33
N ARG A 150 19.01 8.25 6.99
CA ARG A 150 20.30 7.58 7.14
C ARG A 150 20.69 6.93 5.83
N LYS A 151 21.94 6.48 5.70
CA LYS A 151 22.39 5.71 4.54
C LYS A 151 22.29 4.21 4.80
N VAL A 152 21.74 3.48 3.84
CA VAL A 152 21.90 2.03 3.69
C VAL A 152 22.67 1.81 2.40
N GLY A 153 23.94 1.41 2.52
CA GLY A 153 24.89 1.56 1.40
C GLY A 153 25.00 3.04 1.00
N ASN A 154 24.75 3.34 -0.27
CA ASN A 154 24.71 4.72 -0.78
C ASN A 154 23.31 5.33 -0.83
N ALA A 155 22.26 4.57 -0.50
CA ALA A 155 20.88 5.01 -0.60
C ALA A 155 20.44 5.83 0.61
N ARG A 156 19.90 7.03 0.38
CA ARG A 156 19.17 7.80 1.41
C ARG A 156 17.94 7.01 1.82
N SER A 157 17.80 6.75 3.11
CA SER A 157 16.83 5.81 3.65
C SER A 157 16.10 6.35 4.87
N TYR A 158 14.88 5.87 5.08
CA TYR A 158 14.01 6.22 6.20
C TYR A 158 13.47 4.96 6.86
N LEU A 159 13.30 5.02 8.18
CA LEU A 159 12.59 4.02 8.98
C LEU A 159 11.43 4.72 9.67
N LEU A 160 10.21 4.27 9.38
CA LEU A 160 8.98 4.93 9.80
C LEU A 160 8.12 3.93 10.58
N ASP A 161 7.53 4.38 11.68
CA ASP A 161 6.52 3.60 12.41
C ASP A 161 5.22 3.57 11.59
N ALA A 162 4.68 2.37 11.31
CA ALA A 162 3.53 2.23 10.42
C ALA A 162 2.25 2.81 11.03
N ALA A 163 1.99 2.55 12.31
CA ALA A 163 0.78 3.02 12.98
C ALA A 163 0.77 4.55 13.11
N HIS A 164 1.89 5.13 13.54
CA HIS A 164 2.04 6.56 13.69
C HIS A 164 1.96 7.30 12.35
N LEU A 165 2.66 6.80 11.32
CA LEU A 165 2.57 7.37 9.97
C LEU A 165 1.14 7.31 9.43
N ASN A 166 0.47 6.15 9.56
CA ASN A 166 -0.87 5.99 9.03
C ASN A 166 -1.89 6.89 9.74
N SER A 167 -1.81 7.00 11.08
CA SER A 167 -2.67 7.91 11.84
C SER A 167 -2.45 9.38 11.46
N TYR A 168 -1.18 9.80 11.30
CA TYR A 168 -0.87 11.15 10.85
C TYR A 168 -1.40 11.40 9.43
N ALA A 169 -1.13 10.47 8.51
CA ALA A 169 -1.53 10.56 7.12
C ALA A 169 -3.05 10.69 6.98
N ARG A 170 -3.82 9.88 7.72
CA ARG A 170 -5.28 9.95 7.73
C ARG A 170 -5.77 11.32 8.20
N ALA A 171 -5.24 11.82 9.33
CA ALA A 171 -5.63 13.13 9.85
C ALA A 171 -5.26 14.26 8.88
N TRP A 172 -4.11 14.15 8.21
CA TRP A 172 -3.68 15.07 7.17
C TRP A 172 -4.67 15.07 6.00
N MET A 173 -5.04 13.90 5.49
CA MET A 173 -5.99 13.76 4.38
C MET A 173 -7.38 14.30 4.75
N GLU A 174 -7.90 13.96 5.94
CA GLU A 174 -9.19 14.48 6.43
C GLU A 174 -9.18 16.01 6.59
N LYS A 175 -8.02 16.62 6.86
CA LYS A 175 -7.90 18.08 6.95
C LYS A 175 -7.82 18.75 5.57
N HIS A 176 -7.07 18.18 4.63
CA HIS A 176 -6.72 18.86 3.37
C HIS A 176 -7.59 18.43 2.18
N LEU A 177 -8.09 17.19 2.18
CA LEU A 177 -8.87 16.61 1.08
C LEU A 177 -10.39 16.67 1.30
N SER A 178 -10.86 17.11 2.47
CA SER A 178 -12.29 17.22 2.77
C SER A 178 -12.99 18.41 2.11
N ARG A 179 -12.24 19.36 1.54
CA ARG A 179 -12.79 20.54 0.89
C ARG A 179 -13.09 20.20 -0.56
N ARG A 180 -14.35 20.37 -0.98
CA ARG A 180 -14.67 20.40 -2.41
C ARG A 180 -14.04 21.66 -3.02
N PRO A 181 -13.52 21.60 -4.26
CA PRO A 181 -13.32 22.81 -5.03
C PRO A 181 -14.68 23.52 -5.14
N ASP A 182 -14.71 24.81 -4.79
CA ASP A 182 -15.87 25.67 -5.04
C ASP A 182 -16.13 25.84 -6.54
#